data_AF-A0A7R9WD41-F1
#
_entry.id   AF-A0A7R9WD41-F1
#
_cell.length_a   1.000
_cell.length_b   1.000
_cell.length_c   1.000
_cell.angle_alpha   90.00
_cell.angle_beta   90.00
_cell.angle_gamma   90.00
#
_symmetry.space_group_name_H-M   'P 1'
#
loop_
_entity.id
_entity.type
_entity.pdbx_description
1 polymer ?
#
loop_
_entity_poly.entity_id
_entity_poly.type
_entity_poly.pdbx_seq_one_letter_code
_entity_poly.pdbx_strand_id
1 'polypeptide(L)'
;FFRQTPMGHLYRHYLFACTTLFLLVIMPSEALSQPASAAIEKIESIISKDEGGRGMESLVVRGDLRRAAELLARLKPLRASSAGPAHILILSGFPCCVNESPPTETDGPPGSFAIARAVVGLGHKATIVTDECNHEVFRAAKKDVGVWAEGSLELEIFPSEDRMDSSDYEKMSHLVNVADLIVACERAGPAEDGHCYTMRGIDMNSKGLIAPLHKIVEMGRKEKIDGKVDSSVRFVAIGDGGNEMGMGKVLDTIRTNPKIKNGSKIAAVTPADYLIAASVSNWGGYALAASAAVVRADDTFRSQDSSVCYKEMLKRWIEACVPQKEDEISLLNRCVQAGCRDGVSGKLEATVDGMPLEKSLECLQHIRVAALDGNNA
;
A
#
# COMPACT_ATOMS: atom_id res chain seq x y z
N PHE A 1 -5.43 -29.93 -71.58
CA PHE A 1 -5.59 -30.92 -72.68
C PHE A 1 -4.21 -31.29 -73.19
N PHE A 2 -3.54 -32.29 -72.59
CA PHE A 2 -2.40 -33.03 -73.19
C PHE A 2 -2.04 -34.23 -72.29
N ARG A 3 -2.16 -35.42 -72.89
CA ARG A 3 -1.42 -36.70 -72.80
C ARG A 3 -0.68 -37.18 -71.53
N GLN A 4 -0.85 -38.51 -71.34
CA GLN A 4 0.10 -39.58 -70.92
C GLN A 4 0.23 -40.00 -69.43
N THR A 5 -0.57 -41.02 -69.09
CA THR A 5 -0.38 -42.28 -68.29
C THR A 5 0.99 -42.64 -67.68
N PRO A 6 1.10 -43.70 -66.81
CA PRO A 6 0.24 -44.25 -65.74
C PRO A 6 1.08 -44.66 -64.48
N MET A 7 0.56 -45.56 -63.62
CA MET A 7 1.17 -46.21 -62.43
C MET A 7 0.96 -45.43 -61.13
N GLY A 8 0.48 -45.99 -60.02
CA GLY A 8 0.33 -47.39 -59.66
C GLY A 8 0.75 -47.55 -58.19
N HIS A 9 -0.16 -48.11 -57.40
CA HIS A 9 0.09 -48.87 -56.17
C HIS A 9 0.32 -48.21 -54.80
N LEU A 10 -0.50 -48.75 -53.89
CA LEU A 10 -0.17 -49.29 -52.57
C LEU A 10 -0.43 -48.42 -51.31
N TYR A 11 -1.61 -48.68 -50.75
CA TYR A 11 -1.84 -48.79 -49.31
C TYR A 11 -0.87 -49.81 -48.67
N ARG A 12 0.03 -49.36 -47.79
CA ARG A 12 0.25 -49.90 -46.42
C ARG A 12 1.51 -49.32 -45.78
N HIS A 13 1.33 -48.97 -44.50
CA HIS A 13 2.33 -48.81 -43.43
C HIS A 13 3.41 -47.73 -43.59
N TYR A 14 3.39 -46.75 -42.69
CA TYR A 14 4.52 -46.23 -41.91
C TYR A 14 3.92 -45.31 -40.84
N LEU A 15 3.67 -45.81 -39.62
CA LEU A 15 4.48 -45.48 -38.43
C LEU A 15 5.49 -44.34 -38.70
N PHE A 16 5.11 -43.12 -38.36
CA PHE A 16 6.08 -42.06 -38.08
C PHE A 16 5.73 -41.42 -36.74
N ALA A 17 6.68 -41.55 -35.83
CA ALA A 17 6.67 -40.96 -34.51
C ALA A 17 6.61 -39.43 -34.61
N CYS A 18 5.51 -38.84 -34.18
CA CYS A 18 5.52 -37.48 -33.68
C CYS A 18 5.64 -37.58 -32.16
N THR A 19 6.87 -37.73 -31.68
CA THR A 19 7.25 -37.32 -30.32
C THR A 19 6.85 -35.86 -30.18
N THR A 20 5.71 -35.61 -29.56
CA THR A 20 5.34 -34.30 -29.04
C THR A 20 6.33 -34.01 -27.92
N LEU A 21 7.43 -33.34 -28.27
CA LEU A 21 8.26 -32.66 -27.30
C LEU A 21 7.40 -31.53 -26.75
N PHE A 22 6.58 -31.84 -25.74
CA PHE A 22 6.06 -30.83 -24.82
C PHE A 22 7.30 -30.26 -24.14
N LEU A 23 7.86 -29.21 -24.73
CA LEU A 23 8.51 -28.17 -23.95
C LEU A 23 7.42 -27.66 -23.01
N LEU A 24 7.34 -28.28 -21.82
CA LEU A 24 6.89 -27.59 -20.63
C LEU A 24 7.82 -26.38 -20.53
N VAL A 25 7.40 -25.27 -21.14
CA VAL A 25 7.75 -23.97 -20.62
C VAL A 25 7.11 -24.00 -19.23
N ILE A 26 7.89 -24.42 -18.24
CA ILE A 26 7.54 -24.24 -16.84
C ILE A 26 7.54 -22.72 -16.69
N MET A 27 6.40 -22.10 -16.98
CA MET A 27 6.14 -20.74 -16.54
C MET A 27 6.38 -20.80 -15.03
N PRO A 28 7.27 -19.97 -14.47
CA PRO A 28 7.45 -19.98 -13.02
C PRO A 28 6.08 -19.75 -12.40
N SER A 29 5.68 -20.68 -11.54
CA SER A 29 4.43 -20.57 -10.78
C SER A 29 4.31 -19.16 -10.21
N GLU A 30 3.20 -18.46 -10.48
CA GLU A 30 2.92 -17.18 -9.82
C GLU A 30 2.73 -17.33 -8.31
N ALA A 31 2.52 -18.56 -7.81
CA ALA A 31 2.45 -18.82 -6.39
C ALA A 31 3.82 -18.64 -5.71
N LEU A 32 3.80 -17.95 -4.57
CA LEU A 32 4.93 -17.81 -3.66
C LEU A 32 5.40 -19.16 -3.12
N SER A 33 6.68 -19.26 -2.79
CA SER A 33 7.18 -20.39 -2.00
C SER A 33 6.51 -20.46 -0.63
N GLN A 34 6.53 -21.66 -0.02
CA GLN A 34 6.02 -21.87 1.33
C GLN A 34 6.75 -21.00 2.38
N PRO A 35 8.10 -20.87 2.36
CA PRO A 35 8.83 -19.91 3.19
C PRO A 35 8.34 -18.46 3.08
N ALA A 36 8.17 -17.98 1.84
CA ALA A 36 7.71 -16.61 1.59
C ALA A 36 6.27 -16.40 2.08
N SER A 37 5.39 -17.37 1.84
CA SER A 37 4.00 -17.32 2.32
C SER A 37 3.93 -17.30 3.85
N ALA A 38 4.68 -18.18 4.53
CA ALA A 38 4.72 -18.25 5.99
C ALA A 38 5.28 -16.97 6.63
N ALA A 39 6.29 -16.34 6.00
CA ALA A 39 6.82 -15.06 6.47
C ALA A 39 5.75 -13.96 6.42
N ILE A 40 5.00 -13.84 5.32
CA ILE A 40 3.93 -12.84 5.18
C ILE A 40 2.78 -13.10 6.16
N GLU A 41 2.38 -14.35 6.37
CA GLU A 41 1.37 -14.72 7.36
C GLU A 41 1.80 -14.34 8.79
N LYS A 42 3.08 -14.55 9.14
CA LYS A 42 3.64 -14.13 10.42
C LYS A 42 3.65 -12.61 10.57
N ILE A 43 3.97 -11.87 9.51
CA ILE A 43 3.90 -10.40 9.47
C ILE A 43 2.45 -9.93 9.67
N GLU A 44 1.48 -10.50 8.95
CA GLU A 44 0.05 -10.16 9.12
C GLU A 44 -0.39 -10.40 10.57
N SER A 45 0.00 -11.53 11.15
CA SER A 45 -0.32 -11.84 12.55
C SER A 45 0.30 -10.87 13.56
N ILE A 46 1.45 -10.26 13.27
CA ILE A 46 2.07 -9.26 14.14
C ILE A 46 1.23 -7.99 14.17
N ILE A 47 0.82 -7.49 13.00
CA ILE A 47 0.11 -6.21 12.90
C ILE A 47 -1.39 -6.30 13.25
N SER A 48 -2.00 -7.49 13.15
CA SER A 48 -3.41 -7.73 13.44
C SER A 48 -3.77 -7.76 14.94
N LYS A 49 -2.80 -7.63 15.85
CA LYS A 49 -3.06 -7.62 17.30
C LYS A 49 -3.72 -6.30 17.70
N ASP A 50 -4.85 -6.33 18.40
CA ASP A 50 -5.54 -5.11 18.89
C ASP A 50 -4.85 -4.55 20.16
N GLU A 51 -3.65 -3.99 20.01
CA GLU A 51 -2.83 -3.49 21.12
C GLU A 51 -3.52 -2.32 21.85
N GLY A 52 -4.33 -1.53 21.14
CA GLY A 52 -5.11 -0.43 21.71
C GLY A 52 -6.46 -0.87 22.31
N GLY A 53 -6.90 -2.12 22.09
CA GLY A 53 -8.21 -2.60 22.52
C GLY A 53 -9.39 -1.87 21.86
N ARG A 54 -9.18 -1.29 20.67
CA ARG A 54 -10.13 -0.40 19.96
C ARG A 54 -11.08 -1.16 19.02
N GLY A 55 -10.96 -2.48 18.92
CA GLY A 55 -11.79 -3.31 18.05
C GLY A 55 -11.19 -3.55 16.66
N MET A 56 -9.95 -3.12 16.42
CA MET A 56 -9.24 -3.23 15.15
C MET A 56 -9.15 -4.67 14.63
N GLU A 57 -8.94 -5.66 15.52
CA GLU A 57 -8.80 -7.07 15.12
C GLU A 57 -9.99 -7.58 14.29
N SER A 58 -11.20 -7.07 14.55
CA SER A 58 -12.40 -7.43 13.78
C SER A 58 -12.38 -6.94 12.33
N LEU A 59 -11.58 -5.91 12.03
CA LEU A 59 -11.47 -5.28 10.72
C LEU A 59 -10.50 -6.02 9.79
N VAL A 60 -9.75 -7.00 10.31
CA VAL A 60 -8.73 -7.73 9.56
C VAL A 60 -9.34 -8.61 8.48
N VAL A 61 -8.97 -8.34 7.24
CA VAL A 61 -9.29 -9.18 6.07
C VAL A 61 -8.11 -10.09 5.76
N ARG A 62 -8.13 -11.32 6.28
CA ARG A 62 -7.00 -12.27 6.15
C ARG A 62 -6.58 -12.48 4.69
N GLY A 63 -5.28 -12.39 4.46
CA GLY A 63 -4.64 -12.57 3.16
C GLY A 63 -4.66 -11.33 2.26
N ASP A 64 -5.32 -10.23 2.65
CA ASP A 64 -5.22 -8.98 1.90
C ASP A 64 -3.80 -8.40 1.95
N LEU A 65 -3.06 -8.56 3.05
CA LEU A 65 -1.66 -8.14 3.12
C LEU A 65 -0.83 -8.86 2.04
N ARG A 66 -1.01 -10.18 1.90
CA ARG A 66 -0.33 -10.97 0.87
C ARG A 66 -0.70 -10.50 -0.53
N ARG A 67 -1.99 -10.32 -0.83
CA ARG A 67 -2.44 -9.87 -2.15
C ARG A 67 -1.95 -8.46 -2.50
N ALA A 68 -1.94 -7.55 -1.53
CA ALA A 68 -1.38 -6.21 -1.68
C ALA A 68 0.14 -6.25 -1.93
N ALA A 69 0.87 -7.11 -1.20
CA ALA A 69 2.30 -7.30 -1.37
C ALA A 69 2.65 -7.90 -2.74
N GLU A 70 1.93 -8.93 -3.19
CA GLU A 70 2.08 -9.52 -4.52
C GLU A 70 1.80 -8.49 -5.63
N LEU A 71 0.74 -7.69 -5.47
CA LEU A 71 0.40 -6.59 -6.40
C LEU A 71 1.53 -5.57 -6.47
N LEU A 72 2.01 -5.06 -5.34
CA LEU A 72 3.07 -4.05 -5.30
C LEU A 72 4.40 -4.59 -5.85
N ALA A 73 4.79 -5.80 -5.43
CA ALA A 73 6.07 -6.39 -5.82
C ALA A 73 6.13 -6.78 -7.29
N ARG A 74 5.00 -7.09 -7.93
CA ARG A 74 4.92 -7.51 -9.34
C ARG A 74 4.30 -6.45 -10.24
N LEU A 75 4.14 -5.23 -9.74
CA LEU A 75 3.48 -4.15 -10.44
C LEU A 75 4.20 -3.87 -11.77
N LYS A 76 3.39 -3.73 -12.82
CA LYS A 76 3.83 -3.27 -14.14
C LYS A 76 3.03 -2.03 -14.50
N PRO A 77 3.62 -1.08 -15.23
CA PRO A 77 2.86 0.05 -15.75
C PRO A 77 1.62 -0.44 -16.50
N LEU A 78 0.46 0.11 -16.15
CA LEU A 78 -0.83 -0.33 -16.69
C LEU A 78 -1.01 0.09 -18.16
N ARG A 79 -0.34 1.17 -18.58
CA ARG A 79 -0.46 1.76 -19.92
C ARG A 79 0.65 1.23 -20.82
N ALA A 80 0.29 0.53 -21.90
CA ALA A 80 1.22 -0.25 -22.75
C ALA A 80 2.36 0.55 -23.42
N SER A 81 2.21 1.87 -23.56
CA SER A 81 3.23 2.79 -24.09
C SER A 81 4.28 3.22 -23.06
N SER A 82 4.13 2.81 -21.80
CA SER A 82 4.96 3.25 -20.67
C SER A 82 6.15 2.33 -20.47
N ALA A 83 7.19 2.50 -21.29
CA ALA A 83 8.50 1.89 -21.00
C ALA A 83 9.13 2.65 -19.82
N GLY A 84 8.88 2.21 -18.58
CA GLY A 84 9.38 2.91 -17.41
C GLY A 84 8.94 2.32 -16.07
N PRO A 85 9.38 2.92 -14.95
CA PRO A 85 8.89 2.58 -13.63
C PRO A 85 7.39 2.83 -13.51
N ALA A 86 6.68 1.94 -12.82
CA ALA A 86 5.30 2.20 -12.42
C ALA A 86 5.23 3.39 -11.44
N HIS A 87 4.10 4.10 -11.41
CA HIS A 87 3.87 5.23 -10.53
C HIS A 87 2.77 4.93 -9.51
N ILE A 88 3.12 5.01 -8.23
CA ILE A 88 2.23 4.74 -7.11
C ILE A 88 1.85 6.07 -6.44
N LEU A 89 0.55 6.32 -6.28
CA LEU A 89 0.05 7.42 -5.45
C LEU A 89 -0.17 6.90 -4.02
N ILE A 90 0.37 7.61 -3.02
CA ILE A 90 0.24 7.27 -1.60
C ILE A 90 -0.54 8.39 -0.92
N LEU A 91 -1.81 8.14 -0.59
CA LEU A 91 -2.71 9.09 0.04
C LEU A 91 -2.58 8.95 1.56
N SER A 92 -2.25 10.03 2.26
CA SER A 92 -2.09 9.99 3.71
C SER A 92 -2.34 11.34 4.36
N GLY A 93 -2.62 11.32 5.65
CA GLY A 93 -2.89 12.48 6.46
C GLY A 93 -4.25 12.35 7.12
N PHE A 94 -4.24 12.50 8.43
CA PHE A 94 -5.42 12.45 9.26
C PHE A 94 -5.36 13.62 10.26
N PRO A 95 -6.13 14.71 10.03
CA PRO A 95 -6.06 15.93 10.84
C PRO A 95 -6.96 15.83 12.09
N CYS A 96 -6.76 14.79 12.92
CA CYS A 96 -7.67 14.48 14.03
C CYS A 96 -7.52 15.42 15.25
N CYS A 97 -6.40 16.14 15.37
CA CYS A 97 -6.17 17.16 16.39
C CYS A 97 -6.81 18.50 15.99
N VAL A 98 -8.12 18.49 15.73
CA VAL A 98 -8.92 19.55 15.07
C VAL A 98 -8.89 20.96 15.70
N ASN A 99 -8.31 21.13 16.88
CA ASN A 99 -8.16 22.41 17.57
C ASN A 99 -6.71 22.92 17.59
N GLU A 100 -5.79 22.17 16.99
CA GLU A 100 -4.35 22.45 16.95
C GLU A 100 -3.91 22.84 15.54
N SER A 101 -2.73 23.46 15.43
CA SER A 101 -2.09 23.79 14.16
C SER A 101 -0.61 23.41 14.21
N PRO A 102 -0.12 22.49 13.34
CA PRO A 102 -0.93 21.67 12.43
C PRO A 102 -1.83 20.68 13.20
N PRO A 103 -2.95 20.22 12.62
CA PRO A 103 -3.87 19.25 13.24
C PRO A 103 -3.44 17.79 13.03
N THR A 104 -2.28 17.56 12.41
CA THR A 104 -1.79 16.27 11.93
C THR A 104 -1.37 15.34 13.05
N GLU A 105 -1.82 14.09 12.98
CA GLU A 105 -1.38 13.07 13.92
C GLU A 105 -0.11 12.31 13.50
N THR A 106 0.51 11.62 14.46
CA THR A 106 1.75 10.84 14.28
C THR A 106 1.54 9.50 13.60
N ASP A 107 0.31 8.99 13.53
CA ASP A 107 -0.02 7.84 12.69
C ASP A 107 -0.30 8.25 11.24
N GLY A 108 0.23 7.49 10.29
CA GLY A 108 0.15 7.77 8.86
C GLY A 108 1.47 8.19 8.21
N PRO A 109 2.14 9.27 8.64
CA PRO A 109 3.35 9.73 7.97
C PRO A 109 4.45 8.66 7.95
N PRO A 110 4.89 8.06 9.08
CA PRO A 110 5.93 7.01 9.05
C PRO A 110 5.60 5.82 8.13
N GLY A 111 4.36 5.32 8.17
CA GLY A 111 3.89 4.23 7.33
C GLY A 111 3.92 4.57 5.85
N SER A 112 3.46 5.77 5.50
CA SER A 112 3.47 6.27 4.12
C SER A 112 4.86 6.39 3.54
N PHE A 113 5.82 6.85 4.34
CA PHE A 113 7.23 6.91 3.92
C PHE A 113 7.90 5.54 3.87
N ALA A 114 7.47 4.57 4.69
CA ALA A 114 7.90 3.18 4.55
C ALA A 114 7.37 2.54 3.25
N ILE A 115 6.12 2.81 2.88
CA ILE A 115 5.56 2.39 1.58
C ILE A 115 6.34 3.05 0.44
N ALA A 116 6.58 4.36 0.51
CA ALA A 116 7.36 5.08 -0.50
C ALA A 116 8.78 4.50 -0.65
N ARG A 117 9.44 4.16 0.46
CA ARG A 117 10.74 3.47 0.45
C ARG A 117 10.66 2.14 -0.27
N ALA A 118 9.65 1.33 0.00
CA ALA A 118 9.46 0.06 -0.70
C ALA A 118 9.24 0.26 -2.20
N VAL A 119 8.38 1.21 -2.58
CA VAL A 119 8.12 1.58 -3.98
C VAL A 119 9.41 1.95 -4.71
N VAL A 120 10.21 2.87 -4.15
CA VAL A 120 11.48 3.29 -4.74
C VAL A 120 12.49 2.14 -4.76
N GLY A 121 12.58 1.36 -3.68
CA GLY A 121 13.45 0.19 -3.59
C GLY A 121 13.14 -0.88 -4.64
N LEU A 122 11.87 -1.05 -5.01
CA LEU A 122 11.41 -1.95 -6.09
C LEU A 122 11.63 -1.38 -7.50
N GLY A 123 12.18 -0.17 -7.63
CA GLY A 123 12.46 0.49 -8.90
C GLY A 123 11.24 1.21 -9.49
N HIS A 124 10.31 1.67 -8.65
CA HIS A 124 9.13 2.42 -9.05
C HIS A 124 9.18 3.87 -8.53
N LYS A 125 8.22 4.70 -8.95
CA LYS A 125 8.07 6.09 -8.50
C LYS A 125 6.92 6.23 -7.52
N ALA A 126 7.08 7.07 -6.51
CA ALA A 126 6.04 7.38 -5.55
C ALA A 126 5.69 8.87 -5.56
N THR A 127 4.39 9.18 -5.41
CA THR A 127 3.93 10.52 -5.03
C THR A 127 3.08 10.38 -3.78
N ILE A 128 3.51 10.99 -2.68
CA ILE A 128 2.68 11.13 -1.49
C ILE A 128 1.73 12.31 -1.72
N VAL A 129 0.44 12.13 -1.44
CA VAL A 129 -0.59 13.16 -1.59
C VAL A 129 -1.26 13.39 -0.24
N THR A 130 -1.32 14.64 0.21
CA THR A 130 -1.89 15.01 1.51
C THR A 130 -2.67 16.33 1.47
N ASP A 131 -3.41 16.62 2.53
CA ASP A 131 -4.08 17.90 2.74
C ASP A 131 -3.08 19.02 3.06
N GLU A 132 -3.42 20.25 2.67
CA GLU A 132 -2.65 21.45 2.97
C GLU A 132 -2.35 21.60 4.47
N CYS A 133 -3.28 21.24 5.36
CA CYS A 133 -3.04 21.36 6.80
C CYS A 133 -1.91 20.45 7.33
N ASN A 134 -1.51 19.42 6.58
CA ASN A 134 -0.46 18.48 6.97
C ASN A 134 0.90 18.80 6.31
N HIS A 135 0.99 19.84 5.48
CA HIS A 135 2.12 20.01 4.57
C HIS A 135 3.47 20.13 5.28
N GLU A 136 3.56 20.85 6.39
CA GLU A 136 4.83 21.02 7.12
C GLU A 136 5.32 19.70 7.72
N VAL A 137 4.41 18.88 8.25
CA VAL A 137 4.73 17.55 8.79
C VAL A 137 5.22 16.62 7.69
N PHE A 138 4.52 16.55 6.55
CA PHE A 138 4.94 15.69 5.44
C PHE A 138 6.23 16.17 4.75
N ARG A 139 6.48 17.49 4.69
CA ARG A 139 7.77 18.04 4.23
C ARG A 139 8.90 17.64 5.18
N ALA A 140 8.70 17.76 6.49
CA ALA A 140 9.67 17.35 7.49
C ALA A 140 9.93 15.83 7.46
N ALA A 141 8.89 15.03 7.26
CA ALA A 141 8.99 13.59 7.11
C ALA A 141 9.79 13.20 5.86
N LYS A 142 9.56 13.87 4.71
CA LYS A 142 10.30 13.63 3.44
C LYS A 142 11.79 13.91 3.55
N LYS A 143 12.16 14.87 4.39
CA LYS A 143 13.56 15.28 4.61
C LYS A 143 14.36 14.09 5.13
N ASP A 144 15.58 13.90 4.61
CA ASP A 144 16.58 12.95 5.11
C ASP A 144 16.17 11.46 5.15
N VAL A 145 15.10 11.06 4.44
CA VAL A 145 14.71 9.64 4.31
C VAL A 145 15.55 8.99 3.20
N GLY A 146 16.83 8.75 3.47
CA GLY A 146 17.75 8.14 2.50
C GLY A 146 18.02 9.02 1.27
N VAL A 147 19.04 8.66 0.49
CA VAL A 147 19.31 9.30 -0.79
C VAL A 147 18.26 8.82 -1.78
N TRP A 148 17.11 9.50 -1.83
CA TRP A 148 16.15 9.30 -2.91
C TRP A 148 16.87 9.57 -4.23
N ALA A 149 16.74 8.67 -5.20
CA ALA A 149 17.09 9.03 -6.56
C ALA A 149 16.26 10.25 -6.98
N GLU A 150 16.85 11.18 -7.71
CA GLU A 150 16.15 12.40 -8.13
C GLU A 150 14.85 12.05 -8.87
N GLY A 151 13.74 12.67 -8.47
CA GLY A 151 12.41 12.41 -9.05
C GLY A 151 11.79 11.04 -8.74
N SER A 152 12.32 10.28 -7.78
CA SER A 152 11.75 8.99 -7.35
C SER A 152 10.63 9.13 -6.31
N LEU A 153 10.63 10.24 -5.56
CA LEU A 153 9.61 10.56 -4.56
C LEU A 153 9.20 12.03 -4.61
N GLU A 154 7.93 12.26 -4.93
CA GLU A 154 7.29 13.57 -4.93
C GLU A 154 6.29 13.72 -3.77
N LEU A 155 5.98 14.97 -3.42
CA LEU A 155 4.95 15.32 -2.44
C LEU A 155 3.97 16.30 -3.08
N GLU A 156 2.71 15.93 -3.10
CA GLU A 156 1.62 16.74 -3.62
C GLU A 156 0.66 17.14 -2.51
N ILE A 157 0.24 18.40 -2.56
CA ILE A 157 -0.57 19.03 -1.52
C ILE A 157 -1.83 19.59 -2.17
N PHE A 158 -2.98 19.33 -1.56
CA PHE A 158 -4.27 19.86 -1.99
C PHE A 158 -4.93 20.69 -0.89
N PRO A 159 -5.56 21.82 -1.22
CA PRO A 159 -6.33 22.59 -0.25
C PRO A 159 -7.56 21.82 0.22
N SER A 160 -8.17 22.26 1.32
CA SER A 160 -9.44 21.68 1.74
C SER A 160 -10.55 21.91 0.71
N GLU A 161 -11.59 21.07 0.75
CA GLU A 161 -12.65 21.03 -0.25
C GLU A 161 -13.33 22.38 -0.51
N ASP A 162 -13.53 23.21 0.53
CA ASP A 162 -14.10 24.55 0.43
C ASP A 162 -13.23 25.57 -0.34
N ARG A 163 -11.95 25.26 -0.50
CA ARG A 163 -10.95 26.09 -1.20
C ARG A 163 -10.45 25.49 -2.52
N MET A 164 -10.91 24.28 -2.88
CA MET A 164 -10.57 23.64 -4.15
C MET A 164 -11.14 24.41 -5.34
N ASP A 165 -10.37 24.53 -6.41
CA ASP A 165 -10.83 25.05 -7.69
C ASP A 165 -10.65 24.05 -8.86
N SER A 166 -11.01 24.46 -10.08
CA SER A 166 -10.91 23.58 -11.25
C SER A 166 -9.49 23.11 -11.55
N SER A 167 -8.46 23.93 -11.25
CA SER A 167 -7.06 23.57 -11.47
C SER A 167 -6.60 22.48 -10.52
N ASP A 168 -7.12 22.45 -9.29
CA ASP A 168 -6.86 21.36 -8.36
C ASP A 168 -7.46 20.03 -8.87
N TYR A 169 -8.70 20.05 -9.38
CA TYR A 169 -9.32 18.85 -9.95
C TYR A 169 -8.62 18.37 -11.24
N GLU A 170 -8.13 19.29 -12.07
CA GLU A 170 -7.28 18.96 -13.23
C GLU A 170 -5.99 18.28 -12.77
N LYS A 171 -5.34 18.81 -11.72
CA LYS A 171 -4.13 18.22 -11.14
C LYS A 171 -4.38 16.83 -10.57
N MET A 172 -5.48 16.61 -9.84
CA MET A 172 -5.86 15.27 -9.39
C MET A 172 -6.06 14.31 -10.58
N SER A 173 -6.72 14.77 -11.64
CA SER A 173 -6.92 13.98 -12.86
C SER A 173 -5.60 13.62 -13.52
N HIS A 174 -4.64 14.55 -13.58
CA HIS A 174 -3.30 14.29 -14.09
C HIS A 174 -2.55 13.24 -13.26
N LEU A 175 -2.63 13.30 -11.92
CA LEU A 175 -2.02 12.30 -11.05
C LEU A 175 -2.63 10.91 -11.30
N VAL A 176 -3.95 10.81 -11.42
CA VAL A 176 -4.66 9.55 -11.72
C VAL A 176 -4.26 8.98 -13.08
N ASN A 177 -4.15 9.84 -14.10
CA ASN A 177 -3.76 9.47 -15.46
C ASN A 177 -2.33 8.91 -15.57
N VAL A 178 -1.48 9.07 -14.56
CA VAL A 178 -0.15 8.46 -14.53
C VAL A 178 -0.03 7.35 -13.49
N ALA A 179 -1.03 7.19 -12.61
CA ALA A 179 -1.01 6.20 -11.55
C ALA A 179 -1.22 4.77 -12.10
N ASP A 180 -0.47 3.83 -11.51
CA ASP A 180 -0.59 2.39 -11.72
C ASP A 180 -1.13 1.67 -10.47
N LEU A 181 -1.04 2.32 -9.31
CA LEU A 181 -1.57 1.85 -8.04
C LEU A 181 -1.87 3.06 -7.15
N ILE A 182 -2.97 3.00 -6.41
CA ILE A 182 -3.27 3.95 -5.32
C ILE A 182 -3.21 3.19 -4.00
N VAL A 183 -2.48 3.74 -3.04
CA VAL A 183 -2.39 3.25 -1.66
C VAL A 183 -2.88 4.35 -0.72
N ALA A 184 -3.80 4.05 0.19
CA ALA A 184 -4.12 4.92 1.32
C ALA A 184 -3.46 4.38 2.58
N CYS A 185 -2.84 5.25 3.39
CA CYS A 185 -2.28 4.89 4.69
C CYS A 185 -2.66 5.96 5.69
N GLU A 186 -3.55 5.63 6.63
CA GLU A 186 -4.10 6.58 7.61
C GLU A 186 -4.63 7.85 6.93
N ARG A 187 -5.50 7.62 5.94
CA ARG A 187 -6.15 8.70 5.20
C ARG A 187 -7.62 8.72 5.57
N ALA A 188 -8.10 9.84 6.10
CA ALA A 188 -9.52 10.03 6.38
C ALA A 188 -10.40 9.72 5.15
N GLY A 189 -11.42 8.89 5.34
CA GLY A 189 -12.39 8.51 4.31
C GLY A 189 -13.78 9.11 4.57
N PRO A 190 -14.54 9.46 3.51
CA PRO A 190 -15.89 9.98 3.68
C PRO A 190 -16.82 8.88 4.21
N ALA A 191 -17.69 9.25 5.14
CA ALA A 191 -18.82 8.44 5.58
C ALA A 191 -19.98 8.52 4.57
N GLU A 192 -21.13 7.94 4.91
CA GLU A 192 -22.29 7.85 4.01
C GLU A 192 -22.88 9.23 3.63
N ASP A 193 -22.73 10.23 4.49
CA ASP A 193 -23.12 11.62 4.23
C ASP A 193 -22.07 12.42 3.44
N GLY A 194 -20.96 11.78 3.06
CA GLY A 194 -19.86 12.40 2.30
C GLY A 194 -18.82 13.13 3.15
N HIS A 195 -18.99 13.22 4.47
CA HIS A 195 -18.07 13.93 5.36
C HIS A 195 -17.06 12.98 6.01
N CYS A 196 -15.87 13.48 6.33
CA CYS A 196 -14.84 12.74 7.06
C CYS A 196 -14.89 13.08 8.56
N TYR A 197 -14.84 12.05 9.40
CA TYR A 197 -14.98 12.21 10.85
C TYR A 197 -13.76 11.66 11.61
N THR A 198 -13.41 12.30 12.72
CA THR A 198 -12.54 11.67 13.73
C THR A 198 -13.26 10.51 14.43
N MET A 199 -12.54 9.64 15.14
CA MET A 199 -13.15 8.59 15.98
C MET A 199 -14.13 9.15 17.04
N ARG A 200 -13.95 10.41 17.45
CA ARG A 200 -14.84 11.15 18.36
C ARG A 200 -16.13 11.66 17.68
N GLY A 201 -16.29 11.42 16.37
CA GLY A 201 -17.43 11.89 15.58
C GLY A 201 -17.41 13.38 15.25
N ILE A 202 -16.24 14.03 15.35
CA ILE A 202 -16.06 15.43 14.96
C ILE A 202 -15.88 15.50 13.44
N ASP A 203 -16.68 16.34 12.80
CA ASP A 203 -16.67 16.62 11.36
C ASP A 203 -15.44 17.46 10.97
N MET A 204 -14.52 16.86 10.21
CA MET A 204 -13.29 17.52 9.78
C MET A 204 -13.47 18.39 8.52
N ASN A 205 -14.48 18.10 7.69
CA ASN A 205 -14.83 18.94 6.52
C ASN A 205 -15.35 20.30 7.00
N SER A 206 -16.22 20.32 8.01
CA SER A 206 -16.75 21.57 8.61
C SER A 206 -15.66 22.48 9.21
N LYS A 207 -14.47 21.93 9.46
CA LYS A 207 -13.29 22.62 9.98
C LYS A 207 -12.35 23.10 8.87
N GLY A 208 -12.65 22.83 7.60
CA GLY A 208 -11.79 23.18 6.46
C GLY A 208 -10.45 22.43 6.46
N LEU A 209 -10.44 21.17 6.93
CA LEU A 209 -9.21 20.37 7.10
C LEU A 209 -9.01 19.30 6.03
N ILE A 210 -10.06 18.97 5.26
CA ILE A 210 -10.08 17.80 4.39
C ILE A 210 -10.08 18.23 2.93
N ALA A 211 -9.03 17.86 2.21
CA ALA A 211 -9.03 17.80 0.76
C ALA A 211 -9.83 16.57 0.29
N PRO A 212 -10.60 16.66 -0.82
CA PRO A 212 -11.43 15.57 -1.30
C PRO A 212 -10.61 14.46 -2.02
N LEU A 213 -9.53 13.98 -1.39
CA LEU A 213 -8.61 12.99 -1.96
C LEU A 213 -9.28 11.64 -2.29
N HIS A 214 -10.45 11.35 -1.73
CA HIS A 214 -11.26 10.20 -2.14
C HIS A 214 -11.65 10.25 -3.63
N LYS A 215 -11.69 11.44 -4.24
CA LYS A 215 -11.90 11.61 -5.68
C LYS A 215 -10.78 11.01 -6.52
N ILE A 216 -9.54 10.98 -6.03
CA ILE A 216 -8.42 10.30 -6.73
C ILE A 216 -8.74 8.80 -6.88
N VAL A 217 -9.26 8.17 -5.83
CA VAL A 217 -9.68 6.76 -5.86
C VAL A 217 -10.89 6.57 -6.78
N GLU A 218 -11.92 7.42 -6.66
CA GLU A 218 -13.10 7.34 -7.54
C GLU A 218 -12.74 7.47 -9.02
N MET A 219 -11.87 8.41 -9.37
CA MET A 219 -11.40 8.64 -10.73
C MET A 219 -10.57 7.45 -11.23
N GLY A 220 -9.57 6.99 -10.46
CA GLY A 220 -8.71 5.87 -10.85
C GLY A 220 -9.47 4.55 -11.01
N ARG A 221 -10.54 4.35 -10.22
CA ARG A 221 -11.43 3.17 -10.34
C ARG A 221 -12.37 3.25 -11.54
N LYS A 222 -12.72 4.45 -12.01
CA LYS A 222 -13.58 4.66 -13.19
C LYS A 222 -12.78 4.73 -14.49
N GLU A 223 -11.48 5.01 -14.42
CA GLU A 223 -10.62 5.12 -15.58
C GLU A 223 -10.56 3.78 -16.35
N LYS A 224 -10.81 3.84 -17.66
CA LYS A 224 -10.64 2.70 -18.56
C LYS A 224 -9.26 2.76 -19.16
N ILE A 225 -8.37 1.86 -18.78
CA ILE A 225 -7.00 1.85 -19.28
C ILE A 225 -6.97 1.11 -20.63
N ASP A 226 -6.48 1.79 -21.67
CA ASP A 226 -6.39 1.29 -23.06
C ASP A 226 -7.74 0.78 -23.62
N GLY A 227 -8.85 1.40 -23.22
CA GLY A 227 -10.20 1.06 -23.70
C GLY A 227 -10.74 -0.29 -23.20
N LYS A 228 -10.03 -0.97 -22.29
CA LYS A 228 -10.49 -2.23 -21.68
C LYS A 228 -11.43 -1.93 -20.51
N VAL A 229 -12.47 -2.76 -20.37
CA VAL A 229 -13.58 -2.53 -19.41
C VAL A 229 -13.19 -2.91 -17.97
N ASP A 230 -12.11 -3.67 -17.77
CA ASP A 230 -11.69 -4.25 -16.47
C ASP A 230 -10.26 -3.82 -16.06
N SER A 231 -9.78 -2.69 -16.58
CA SER A 231 -8.44 -2.16 -16.31
C SER A 231 -8.57 -0.82 -15.60
N SER A 232 -8.91 -0.88 -14.31
CA SER A 232 -8.91 0.28 -13.42
C SER A 232 -7.66 0.28 -12.54
N VAL A 233 -7.28 1.45 -12.03
CA VAL A 233 -6.20 1.55 -11.04
C VAL A 233 -6.66 0.84 -9.76
N ARG A 234 -5.85 -0.12 -9.28
CA ARG A 234 -6.15 -0.84 -8.04
C ARG A 234 -5.98 0.08 -6.83
N PHE A 235 -6.78 -0.18 -5.79
CA PHE A 235 -6.76 0.57 -4.55
C PHE A 235 -6.45 -0.33 -3.35
N VAL A 236 -5.32 -0.08 -2.70
CA VAL A 236 -4.92 -0.70 -1.43
C VAL A 236 -5.13 0.31 -0.31
N ALA A 237 -5.58 -0.13 0.85
CA ALA A 237 -5.74 0.75 2.00
C ALA A 237 -5.18 0.16 3.29
N ILE A 238 -4.74 1.05 4.17
CA ILE A 238 -4.25 0.76 5.52
C ILE A 238 -4.96 1.72 6.47
N GLY A 239 -5.55 1.18 7.53
CA GLY A 239 -6.26 1.92 8.56
C GLY A 239 -6.40 1.06 9.83
N ASP A 240 -6.82 1.67 10.93
CA ASP A 240 -6.92 1.00 12.23
C ASP A 240 -8.26 1.23 12.97
N GLY A 241 -9.02 2.28 12.62
CA GLY A 241 -10.21 2.74 13.34
C GLY A 241 -11.55 2.52 12.63
N GLY A 242 -11.58 2.46 11.30
CA GLY A 242 -12.79 2.27 10.48
C GLY A 242 -13.30 3.53 9.77
N ASN A 243 -12.74 4.69 10.08
CA ASN A 243 -13.03 5.99 9.45
C ASN A 243 -11.97 6.39 8.40
N GLU A 244 -11.03 5.49 8.09
CA GLU A 244 -10.02 5.66 7.06
C GLU A 244 -10.54 5.13 5.71
N MET A 245 -10.12 5.76 4.63
CA MET A 245 -10.46 5.36 3.29
C MET A 245 -10.02 3.92 3.00
N GLY A 246 -10.92 3.11 2.44
CA GLY A 246 -10.71 1.68 2.21
C GLY A 246 -11.48 0.78 3.16
N MET A 247 -11.83 1.30 4.34
CA MET A 247 -12.61 0.61 5.38
C MET A 247 -14.03 0.24 4.95
N GLY A 248 -14.52 0.81 3.83
CA GLY A 248 -15.80 0.39 3.23
C GLY A 248 -15.86 -1.10 2.89
N LYS A 249 -14.71 -1.79 2.79
CA LYS A 249 -14.64 -3.25 2.61
C LYS A 249 -15.19 -4.03 3.81
N VAL A 250 -15.15 -3.45 5.00
CA VAL A 250 -15.62 -4.03 6.28
C VAL A 250 -16.67 -3.14 6.96
N LEU A 251 -17.44 -2.39 6.15
CA LEU A 251 -18.41 -1.39 6.60
C LEU A 251 -19.39 -1.93 7.66
N ASP A 252 -19.97 -3.09 7.42
CA ASP A 252 -20.93 -3.71 8.35
C ASP A 252 -20.27 -4.08 9.70
N THR A 253 -19.02 -4.55 9.67
CA THR A 253 -18.26 -4.85 10.89
C THR A 253 -18.05 -3.58 11.70
N ILE A 254 -17.68 -2.46 11.06
CA ILE A 254 -17.47 -1.18 11.75
C ILE A 254 -18.76 -0.69 12.41
N ARG A 255 -19.89 -0.79 11.70
CA ARG A 255 -21.20 -0.33 12.17
C ARG A 255 -21.75 -1.16 13.33
N THR A 256 -21.42 -2.45 13.37
CA THR A 256 -21.97 -3.40 14.34
C THR A 256 -21.04 -3.71 15.50
N ASN A 257 -19.75 -3.37 15.42
CA ASN A 257 -18.78 -3.62 16.48
C ASN A 257 -18.94 -2.61 17.63
N PRO A 258 -19.31 -3.05 18.84
CA PRO A 258 -19.52 -2.15 19.98
C PRO A 258 -18.24 -1.50 20.51
N LYS A 259 -17.05 -1.99 20.14
CA LYS A 259 -15.76 -1.37 20.50
C LYS A 259 -15.45 -0.14 19.63
N ILE A 260 -16.01 -0.05 18.42
CA ILE A 260 -15.83 1.08 17.52
C ILE A 260 -16.90 2.12 17.81
N LYS A 261 -16.54 3.09 18.65
CA LYS A 261 -17.44 4.18 19.03
C LYS A 261 -17.86 4.97 17.79
N ASN A 262 -19.12 5.35 17.72
CA ASN A 262 -19.70 6.10 16.61
C ASN A 262 -19.64 5.37 15.24
N GLY A 263 -19.45 4.04 15.19
CA GLY A 263 -19.28 3.29 13.95
C GLY A 263 -20.30 3.62 12.86
N SER A 264 -21.60 3.74 13.19
CA SER A 264 -22.63 4.12 12.22
C SER A 264 -22.46 5.51 11.60
N LYS A 265 -21.82 6.45 12.31
CA LYS A 265 -21.58 7.82 11.85
C LYS A 265 -20.27 7.94 11.08
N ILE A 266 -19.20 7.33 11.60
CA ILE A 266 -17.84 7.61 11.13
C ILE A 266 -17.36 6.67 10.04
N ALA A 267 -18.03 5.52 9.84
CA ALA A 267 -17.52 4.48 8.97
C ALA A 267 -17.33 4.97 7.54
N ALA A 268 -16.08 4.93 7.08
CA ALA A 268 -15.76 5.33 5.72
C ALA A 268 -16.35 4.34 4.71
N VAL A 269 -16.95 4.84 3.64
CA VAL A 269 -17.73 4.01 2.71
C VAL A 269 -16.95 3.55 1.48
N THR A 270 -15.81 4.15 1.17
CA THR A 270 -14.99 3.77 0.02
C THR A 270 -14.30 2.42 0.29
N PRO A 271 -14.58 1.34 -0.46
CA PRO A 271 -13.95 0.05 -0.25
C PRO A 271 -12.60 -0.04 -0.97
N ALA A 272 -11.62 -0.66 -0.32
CA ALA A 272 -10.36 -1.05 -0.96
C ALA A 272 -10.50 -2.39 -1.70
N ASP A 273 -9.67 -2.60 -2.72
CA ASP A 273 -9.51 -3.94 -3.31
C ASP A 273 -8.81 -4.85 -2.29
N TYR A 274 -7.77 -4.33 -1.61
CA TYR A 274 -7.09 -4.98 -0.49
C TYR A 274 -6.99 -4.03 0.70
N LEU A 275 -7.50 -4.45 1.85
CA LEU A 275 -7.50 -3.71 3.10
C LEU A 275 -6.54 -4.37 4.10
N ILE A 276 -5.58 -3.60 4.60
CA ILE A 276 -4.65 -4.00 5.66
C ILE A 276 -5.08 -3.29 6.94
N ALA A 277 -5.90 -3.94 7.75
CA ALA A 277 -6.17 -3.46 9.11
C ALA A 277 -4.98 -3.81 10.01
N ALA A 278 -4.45 -2.81 10.70
CA ALA A 278 -3.33 -2.93 11.62
C ALA A 278 -3.63 -2.16 12.90
N SER A 279 -3.02 -2.54 14.04
CA SER A 279 -3.26 -1.81 15.30
C SER A 279 -2.89 -0.33 15.28
N VAL A 280 -1.95 0.01 14.39
CA VAL A 280 -1.44 1.34 14.09
C VAL A 280 -1.14 1.30 12.60
N SER A 281 -1.61 2.25 11.82
CA SER A 281 -1.48 2.26 10.36
C SER A 281 -0.03 2.30 9.89
N ASN A 282 0.85 2.98 10.63
CA ASN A 282 2.29 2.94 10.41
C ASN A 282 2.83 1.50 10.34
N TRP A 283 2.37 0.62 11.22
CA TRP A 283 2.79 -0.78 11.25
C TRP A 283 2.28 -1.56 10.03
N GLY A 284 1.07 -1.25 9.58
CA GLY A 284 0.54 -1.77 8.31
C GLY A 284 1.41 -1.35 7.11
N GLY A 285 1.89 -0.10 7.11
CA GLY A 285 2.86 0.39 6.12
C GLY A 285 4.18 -0.39 6.13
N TYR A 286 4.75 -0.65 7.30
CA TYR A 286 5.95 -1.49 7.45
C TYR A 286 5.72 -2.93 6.97
N ALA A 287 4.55 -3.49 7.29
CA ALA A 287 4.17 -4.83 6.89
C ALA A 287 4.02 -4.97 5.38
N LEU A 288 3.39 -4.00 4.70
CA LEU A 288 3.28 -3.98 3.24
C LEU A 288 4.67 -3.87 2.60
N ALA A 289 5.53 -2.98 3.11
CA ALA A 289 6.90 -2.82 2.64
C ALA A 289 7.72 -4.12 2.77
N ALA A 290 7.68 -4.75 3.94
CA ALA A 290 8.40 -5.99 4.21
C ALA A 290 7.86 -7.16 3.38
N SER A 291 6.54 -7.30 3.29
CA SER A 291 5.91 -8.38 2.53
C SER A 291 6.20 -8.25 1.03
N ALA A 292 6.19 -7.03 0.47
CA ALA A 292 6.56 -6.81 -0.93
C ALA A 292 8.04 -7.15 -1.21
N ALA A 293 8.94 -6.85 -0.27
CA ALA A 293 10.33 -7.26 -0.35
C ALA A 293 10.52 -8.79 -0.30
N VAL A 294 9.74 -9.49 0.54
CA VAL A 294 9.73 -10.97 0.57
C VAL A 294 9.28 -11.52 -0.78
N VAL A 295 8.17 -11.02 -1.35
CA VAL A 295 7.68 -11.45 -2.66
C VAL A 295 8.74 -11.22 -3.73
N ARG A 296 9.37 -10.05 -3.75
CA ARG A 296 10.39 -9.72 -4.76
C ARG A 296 11.64 -10.59 -4.62
N ALA A 297 12.07 -10.90 -3.41
CA ALA A 297 13.18 -11.82 -3.16
C ALA A 297 12.85 -13.23 -3.67
N ASP A 298 11.64 -13.72 -3.39
CA ASP A 298 11.17 -15.04 -3.85
C ASP A 298 11.11 -15.13 -5.38
N ASP A 299 10.52 -14.14 -6.04
CA ASP A 299 10.43 -14.07 -7.50
C ASP A 299 11.82 -14.00 -8.15
N THR A 300 12.73 -13.21 -7.57
CA THR A 300 14.10 -13.05 -8.08
C THR A 300 14.90 -14.34 -7.91
N PHE A 301 14.78 -15.01 -6.76
CA PHE A 301 15.47 -16.27 -6.49
C PHE A 301 15.00 -17.40 -7.39
N ARG A 302 13.70 -17.50 -7.67
CA ARG A 302 13.14 -18.53 -8.57
C ARG A 302 13.42 -18.29 -10.05
N SER A 303 13.67 -17.04 -10.45
CA SER A 303 13.93 -16.68 -11.85
C SER A 303 15.41 -16.68 -12.23
N GLN A 304 16.32 -16.71 -11.25
CA GLN A 304 17.76 -16.73 -11.49
C GLN A 304 18.37 -18.11 -11.21
N ASP A 305 19.27 -18.56 -12.09
CA ASP A 305 20.25 -19.61 -11.79
C ASP A 305 21.39 -18.97 -10.98
N SER A 306 21.08 -18.58 -9.73
CA SER A 306 21.93 -17.69 -8.93
C SER A 306 22.89 -18.44 -8.01
N SER A 307 24.14 -17.99 -7.96
CA SER A 307 25.12 -18.38 -6.93
C SER A 307 24.89 -17.70 -5.58
N VAL A 308 23.99 -16.70 -5.51
CA VAL A 308 23.66 -15.97 -4.28
C VAL A 308 22.60 -16.75 -3.52
N CYS A 309 22.85 -17.03 -2.23
CA CYS A 309 21.87 -17.73 -1.43
C CYS A 309 20.62 -16.87 -1.18
N TYR A 310 19.44 -17.51 -1.10
CA TYR A 310 18.16 -16.82 -0.89
C TYR A 310 18.20 -15.84 0.30
N LYS A 311 18.87 -16.21 1.39
CA LYS A 311 18.98 -15.40 2.60
C LYS A 311 19.70 -14.06 2.36
N GLU A 312 20.75 -14.05 1.56
CA GLU A 312 21.47 -12.82 1.20
C GLU A 312 20.63 -11.93 0.29
N MET A 313 19.91 -12.53 -0.68
CA MET A 313 19.01 -11.81 -1.57
C MET A 313 17.85 -11.16 -0.80
N LEU A 314 17.22 -11.92 0.09
CA LEU A 314 16.14 -11.45 0.96
C LEU A 314 16.62 -10.31 1.86
N LYS A 315 17.81 -10.45 2.47
CA LYS A 315 18.40 -9.38 3.29
C LYS A 315 18.56 -8.07 2.51
N ARG A 316 19.05 -8.14 1.26
CA ARG A 316 19.19 -6.94 0.40
C ARG A 316 17.86 -6.26 0.13
N TRP A 317 16.81 -7.03 -0.20
CA TRP A 317 15.48 -6.47 -0.44
C TRP A 317 14.87 -5.86 0.82
N ILE A 318 15.04 -6.50 1.99
CA ILE A 318 14.57 -5.96 3.26
C ILE A 318 15.32 -4.68 3.65
N GLU A 319 16.63 -4.59 3.40
CA GLU A 319 17.42 -3.36 3.62
C GLU A 319 17.01 -2.21 2.70
N ALA A 320 16.70 -2.53 1.44
CA ALA A 320 16.25 -1.54 0.45
C ALA A 320 14.84 -1.02 0.79
N CYS A 321 13.89 -1.90 1.08
CA CYS A 321 12.47 -1.56 1.15
C CYS A 321 11.96 -1.18 2.54
N VAL A 322 12.57 -1.71 3.62
CA VAL A 322 12.00 -1.58 4.98
C VAL A 322 12.87 -0.64 5.83
N PRO A 323 12.28 0.34 6.55
CA PRO A 323 13.04 1.24 7.41
C PRO A 323 13.78 0.49 8.54
N GLN A 324 14.87 1.09 9.02
CA GLN A 324 15.56 0.71 10.25
C GLN A 324 14.98 1.49 11.43
N LYS A 325 15.38 1.12 12.66
CA LYS A 325 14.95 1.82 13.86
C LYS A 325 15.39 3.29 13.86
N GLU A 326 16.60 3.56 13.39
CA GLU A 326 17.16 4.90 13.31
C GLU A 326 16.40 5.77 12.31
N ASP A 327 15.95 5.18 11.20
CA ASP A 327 15.11 5.87 10.22
C ASP A 327 13.78 6.30 10.86
N GLU A 328 13.14 5.39 11.60
CA GLU A 328 11.86 5.60 12.28
C GLU A 328 11.96 6.68 13.37
N ILE A 329 12.95 6.56 14.26
CA ILE A 329 13.21 7.55 15.32
C ILE A 329 13.43 8.93 14.71
N SER A 330 14.29 9.00 13.69
CA SER A 330 14.65 10.26 13.04
C SER A 330 13.45 10.89 12.34
N LEU A 331 12.65 10.10 11.63
CA LEU A 331 11.44 10.55 10.94
C LEU A 331 10.38 11.06 11.92
N LEU A 332 10.04 10.28 12.95
CA LEU A 332 9.02 10.69 13.93
C LEU A 332 9.45 11.96 14.66
N ASN A 333 10.72 12.07 15.07
CA ASN A 333 11.24 13.27 15.71
C ASN A 333 11.09 14.51 14.81
N ARG A 334 11.37 14.40 13.51
CA ARG A 334 11.14 15.52 12.56
C ARG A 334 9.67 15.88 12.44
N CYS A 335 8.78 14.90 12.42
CA CYS A 335 7.33 15.13 12.39
C CYS A 335 6.88 15.92 13.63
N VAL A 336 7.27 15.45 14.84
CA VAL A 336 6.91 16.11 16.10
C VAL A 336 7.51 17.52 16.18
N GLN A 337 8.76 17.72 15.73
CA GLN A 337 9.38 19.05 15.63
C GLN A 337 8.62 19.99 14.67
N ALA A 338 7.98 19.45 13.63
CA ALA A 338 7.11 20.19 12.71
C ALA A 338 5.68 20.42 13.26
N GLY A 339 5.40 20.00 14.50
CA GLY A 339 4.12 20.22 15.17
C GLY A 339 3.14 19.03 15.11
N CYS A 340 3.56 17.88 14.59
CA CYS A 340 2.79 16.63 14.59
C CYS A 340 2.53 16.14 16.03
N ARG A 341 1.36 15.57 16.28
CA ARG A 341 0.87 15.23 17.61
C ARG A 341 0.41 13.79 17.71
N ASP A 342 0.41 13.26 18.91
CA ASP A 342 -0.29 12.00 19.15
C ASP A 342 -1.81 12.16 18.93
N GLY A 343 -2.42 11.31 18.11
CA GLY A 343 -3.84 11.41 17.77
C GLY A 343 -4.80 11.15 18.94
N VAL A 344 -4.33 10.43 19.95
CA VAL A 344 -5.10 10.09 21.16
C VAL A 344 -4.91 11.17 22.23
N SER A 345 -3.68 11.55 22.55
CA SER A 345 -3.34 12.48 23.63
C SER A 345 -3.41 13.96 23.20
N GLY A 346 -3.23 14.24 21.92
CA GLY A 346 -3.13 15.60 21.35
C GLY A 346 -1.82 16.33 21.65
N LYS A 347 -0.85 15.66 22.28
CA LYS A 347 0.42 16.29 22.71
C LYS A 347 1.50 16.18 21.64
N LEU A 348 2.45 17.11 21.70
CA LEU A 348 3.70 17.10 20.93
C LEU A 348 4.69 16.14 21.58
N GLU A 349 4.47 14.84 21.39
CA GLU A 349 5.31 13.79 21.95
C GLU A 349 5.55 12.70 20.91
N ALA A 350 6.69 12.01 21.02
CA ALA A 350 7.05 10.90 20.13
C ALA A 350 6.30 9.62 20.52
N THR A 351 4.97 9.69 20.47
CA THR A 351 4.07 8.56 20.62
C THR A 351 3.20 8.43 19.38
N VAL A 352 2.69 7.23 19.15
CA VAL A 352 1.75 6.96 18.05
C VAL A 352 0.56 6.24 18.66
N ASP A 353 -0.64 6.77 18.46
CA ASP A 353 -1.88 6.23 19.05
C ASP A 353 -1.86 6.05 20.57
N GLY A 354 -1.22 6.97 21.28
CA GLY A 354 -1.04 6.91 22.73
C GLY A 354 -0.04 5.84 23.18
N MET A 355 0.64 5.16 22.24
CA MET A 355 1.68 4.17 22.53
C MET A 355 3.08 4.80 22.44
N PRO A 356 3.98 4.44 23.37
CA PRO A 356 5.36 4.92 23.33
C PRO A 356 6.08 4.44 22.07
N LEU A 357 7.00 5.26 21.52
CA LEU A 357 7.77 4.93 20.31
C LEU A 357 8.43 3.55 20.37
N GLU A 358 8.88 3.12 21.54
CA GLU A 358 9.46 1.80 21.78
C GLU A 358 8.57 0.67 21.25
N LYS A 359 7.24 0.80 21.38
CA LYS A 359 6.28 -0.20 20.88
C LYS A 359 6.29 -0.29 19.35
N SER A 360 6.36 0.85 18.66
CA SER A 360 6.50 0.89 17.20
C SER A 360 7.85 0.32 16.75
N LEU A 361 8.93 0.59 17.47
CA LEU A 361 10.26 0.03 17.18
C LEU A 361 10.34 -1.48 17.40
N GLU A 362 9.66 -2.00 18.42
CA GLU A 362 9.49 -3.43 18.66
C GLU A 362 8.70 -4.08 17.53
N CYS A 363 7.57 -3.49 17.12
CA CYS A 363 6.76 -3.98 16.01
C CYS A 363 7.58 -4.04 14.71
N LEU A 364 8.28 -2.94 14.36
CA LEU A 364 9.18 -2.89 13.20
C LEU A 364 10.25 -3.99 13.27
N GLN A 365 10.88 -4.19 14.43
CA GLN A 365 11.86 -5.26 14.61
C GLN A 365 11.24 -6.65 14.40
N HIS A 366 10.07 -6.92 14.96
CA HIS A 366 9.37 -8.19 14.79
C HIS A 366 8.99 -8.44 13.33
N ILE A 367 8.54 -7.43 12.60
CA ILE A 367 8.26 -7.51 11.15
C ILE A 367 9.53 -7.86 10.39
N ARG A 368 10.64 -7.17 10.65
CA ARG A 368 11.93 -7.44 9.99
C ARG A 368 12.44 -8.85 10.26
N VAL A 369 12.32 -9.32 11.51
CA VAL A 369 12.69 -10.69 11.89
C VAL A 369 11.78 -11.71 11.21
N ALA A 370 10.46 -11.51 11.24
CA ALA A 370 9.50 -12.39 10.58
C ALA A 370 9.74 -12.50 9.07
N ALA A 371 10.11 -11.39 8.42
CA ALA A 371 10.47 -11.37 7.01
C ALA A 371 11.73 -12.21 6.73
N LEU A 372 12.75 -12.15 7.58
CA LEU A 372 14.04 -12.85 7.39
C LEU A 372 14.01 -14.33 7.82
N ASP A 373 13.11 -14.70 8.74
CA ASP A 373 13.07 -16.02 9.41
C ASP A 373 12.25 -17.09 8.67
N GLY A 374 11.69 -16.82 7.49
CA GLY A 374 10.83 -17.75 6.72
C GLY A 374 11.43 -19.14 6.43
N ASN A 375 12.68 -19.40 6.81
CA ASN A 375 13.42 -20.66 6.65
C ASN A 375 13.44 -21.56 7.91
N ASN A 376 12.78 -21.20 9.02
CA ASN A 376 12.77 -22.01 10.26
C ASN A 376 11.46 -22.81 10.45
N ALA A 377 10.85 -23.30 9.37
CA ALA A 377 9.72 -24.23 9.43
C ALA A 377 10.15 -25.64 8.98
#